data_AF-A0A8T5LX70-F1
#
_entry.id   AF-A0A8T5LX70-F1
#
_cell.length_a   1.000
_cell.length_b   1.000
_cell.length_c   1.000
_cell.angle_alpha   90.00
_cell.angle_beta   90.00
_cell.angle_gamma   90.00
#
_symmetry.space_group_name_H-M   'P 1'
#
loop_
_entity.id
_entity.type
_entity.pdbx_description
1 polymer ?
#
loop_
_entity_poly.entity_id
_entity_poly.type
_entity_poly.pdbx_seq_one_letter_code
_entity_poly.pdbx_strand_id
1 'polypeptide(L)'
;MNRIEKSAVEVQKKCGELAGMLKDQQWPSLDKKGFELAAGNALGNLKQIQKDLSQLEKFLAFETMETEKDVKQKNSELVGLVKLLQKNMELEQKKSTSKLADFDFLPEDKKYNENFSALQHQTATTLLQTNYAMEKLLLESKKDDFAPTNEKSTSKSLIELLKTREDEIQALKKNYSQARRDSLMGSAAIEGVADIEADLQQTNQKIAVHQHRLEESLKYHGQNTEKMFQSAGQLRNETSALQQLLWNHFQKSQELVTQLKKERDFARQLALDTEMETLGLRSQYSHELLGLQEKIAHARNQHKREFEVRLEKLEKELDHKSQMVAHFRETASNQSKTIHALEEKNKHYRLLFDTREKHEKIKKHLKSKKRLE
;
A
#
# COMPACT_ATOMS: atom_id res chain seq x y z
N MET A 1 -40.17 -52.04 -3.38
CA MET A 1 -39.27 -50.92 -3.72
C MET A 1 -38.14 -51.44 -4.60
N ASN A 2 -38.30 -51.23 -5.91
CA ASN A 2 -37.29 -51.59 -6.91
C ASN A 2 -35.99 -50.79 -6.67
N ARG A 3 -34.85 -51.32 -7.13
CA ARG A 3 -33.55 -50.65 -6.95
C ARG A 3 -33.54 -49.24 -7.55
N ILE A 4 -34.27 -49.05 -8.64
CA ILE A 4 -34.50 -47.76 -9.30
C ILE A 4 -35.24 -46.80 -8.38
N GLU A 5 -36.33 -47.22 -7.73
CA GLU A 5 -37.10 -46.38 -6.82
C GLU A 5 -36.28 -45.92 -5.61
N LYS A 6 -35.50 -46.83 -5.02
CA LYS A 6 -34.62 -46.47 -3.89
C LYS A 6 -33.56 -45.43 -4.30
N SER A 7 -32.96 -45.62 -5.47
CA SER A 7 -31.95 -44.70 -5.99
C SER A 7 -32.55 -43.35 -6.40
N ALA A 8 -33.75 -43.34 -6.99
CA ALA A 8 -34.47 -42.11 -7.35
C ALA A 8 -34.87 -41.29 -6.10
N VAL A 9 -35.37 -41.96 -5.04
CA VAL A 9 -35.69 -41.32 -3.76
C VAL A 9 -34.43 -40.76 -3.09
N GLU A 10 -33.30 -41.46 -3.17
CA GLU A 10 -32.03 -40.98 -2.61
C GLU A 10 -31.52 -39.74 -3.35
N VAL A 11 -31.59 -39.72 -4.68
CA VAL A 11 -31.27 -38.54 -5.50
C VAL A 11 -32.19 -37.37 -5.16
N GLN A 12 -33.51 -37.60 -5.07
CA GLN A 12 -34.49 -36.56 -4.73
C GLN A 12 -34.23 -35.97 -3.34
N LYS A 13 -33.88 -36.82 -2.37
CA LYS A 13 -33.51 -36.39 -1.01
C LYS A 13 -32.26 -35.49 -1.01
N LYS A 14 -31.18 -35.90 -1.69
CA LYS A 14 -29.93 -35.12 -1.78
C LYS A 14 -30.11 -33.80 -2.52
N CYS A 15 -30.91 -33.80 -3.60
CA CYS A 15 -31.29 -32.58 -4.30
C CYS A 15 -32.11 -31.64 -3.41
N GLY A 16 -33.03 -32.17 -2.60
CA GLY A 16 -33.81 -31.41 -1.63
C GLY A 16 -32.96 -30.80 -0.52
N GLU A 17 -32.02 -31.57 0.05
CA GLU A 17 -31.07 -31.09 1.06
C GLU A 17 -30.19 -29.97 0.51
N LEU A 18 -29.62 -30.15 -0.69
CA LEU A 18 -28.80 -29.13 -1.33
C LEU A 18 -29.61 -27.88 -1.72
N ALA A 19 -30.86 -28.04 -2.19
CA ALA A 19 -31.74 -26.91 -2.47
C ALA A 19 -32.12 -26.13 -1.20
N GLY A 20 -32.26 -26.82 -0.07
CA GLY A 20 -32.41 -26.19 1.26
C GLY A 20 -31.19 -25.37 1.64
N MET A 21 -29.99 -25.96 1.55
CA MET A 21 -28.72 -25.26 1.82
C MET A 21 -28.53 -24.02 0.94
N LEU A 22 -28.92 -24.08 -0.34
CA LEU A 22 -28.86 -22.94 -1.26
C LEU A 22 -29.86 -21.85 -0.91
N LYS A 23 -31.01 -22.17 -0.31
CA LYS A 23 -31.97 -21.13 0.14
C LYS A 23 -31.46 -20.43 1.40
N ASP A 24 -30.85 -21.19 2.31
CA ASP A 24 -30.32 -20.67 3.58
C ASP A 24 -29.04 -19.84 3.37
N GLN A 25 -28.21 -20.22 2.39
CA GLN A 25 -26.98 -19.52 2.04
C GLN A 25 -27.19 -18.66 0.78
N GLN A 26 -27.58 -17.40 0.97
CA GLN A 26 -27.69 -16.44 -0.14
C GLN A 26 -26.30 -16.07 -0.67
N TRP A 27 -25.81 -16.80 -1.67
CA TRP A 27 -24.53 -16.57 -2.34
C TRP A 27 -24.24 -15.12 -2.76
N PRO A 28 -25.20 -14.33 -3.29
CA PRO A 28 -24.96 -12.93 -3.63
C PRO A 28 -24.62 -12.02 -2.44
N SER A 29 -24.96 -12.44 -1.22
CA SER A 29 -24.71 -11.69 0.02
C SER A 29 -23.44 -12.13 0.76
N LEU A 30 -22.79 -13.20 0.29
CA LEU A 30 -21.57 -13.72 0.91
C LEU A 30 -20.36 -12.92 0.45
N ASP A 31 -19.40 -12.79 1.36
CA ASP A 31 -18.05 -12.37 1.03
C ASP A 31 -17.37 -13.43 0.15
N LYS A 32 -16.27 -13.05 -0.51
CA LYS A 32 -15.56 -13.95 -1.42
C LYS A 32 -15.17 -15.28 -0.78
N LYS A 33 -14.66 -15.25 0.46
CA LYS A 33 -14.28 -16.46 1.21
C LYS A 33 -15.52 -17.28 1.62
N GLY A 34 -16.60 -16.63 2.01
CA GLY A 34 -17.88 -17.28 2.28
C GLY A 34 -18.47 -17.97 1.05
N PHE A 35 -18.38 -17.32 -0.13
CA PHE A 35 -18.78 -17.93 -1.40
C PHE A 35 -17.90 -19.13 -1.76
N GLU A 36 -16.57 -19.04 -1.63
CA GLU A 36 -15.67 -20.17 -1.91
C GLU A 36 -15.99 -21.41 -1.06
N LEU A 37 -16.31 -21.23 0.23
CA LEU A 37 -16.72 -22.32 1.11
C LEU A 37 -18.10 -22.87 0.76
N ALA A 38 -19.09 -22.00 0.55
CA ALA A 38 -20.46 -22.40 0.21
C ALA A 38 -20.53 -23.11 -1.15
N ALA A 39 -19.88 -22.56 -2.17
CA ALA A 39 -19.79 -23.14 -3.50
C ALA A 39 -18.99 -24.45 -3.48
N GLY A 40 -17.93 -24.55 -2.66
CA GLY A 40 -17.16 -25.80 -2.48
C GLY A 40 -17.98 -26.93 -1.90
N ASN A 41 -18.78 -26.65 -0.87
CA ASN A 41 -19.70 -27.62 -0.27
C ASN A 41 -20.80 -28.04 -1.27
N ALA A 42 -21.38 -27.06 -1.99
CA ALA A 42 -22.37 -27.34 -3.03
C ALA A 42 -21.78 -28.19 -4.17
N LEU A 43 -20.55 -27.92 -4.60
CA LEU A 43 -19.84 -28.69 -5.61
C LEU A 43 -19.64 -30.15 -5.18
N GLY A 44 -19.27 -30.37 -3.90
CA GLY A 44 -19.15 -31.71 -3.33
C GLY A 44 -20.47 -32.50 -3.41
N ASN A 45 -21.57 -31.86 -3.01
CA ASN A 45 -22.90 -32.45 -3.06
C ASN A 45 -23.38 -32.71 -4.49
N LEU A 46 -23.15 -31.77 -5.42
CA LEU A 46 -23.48 -31.94 -6.84
C LEU A 46 -22.70 -33.10 -7.47
N LYS A 47 -21.42 -33.27 -7.13
CA LYS A 47 -20.61 -34.42 -7.59
C LYS A 47 -21.16 -35.74 -7.06
N GLN A 48 -21.72 -35.78 -5.86
CA GLN A 48 -22.36 -36.97 -5.32
C GLN A 48 -23.69 -37.28 -6.03
N ILE A 49 -24.54 -36.26 -6.22
CA ILE A 49 -25.80 -36.39 -6.99
C ILE A 49 -25.51 -36.87 -8.42
N GLN A 50 -24.46 -36.37 -9.05
CA GLN A 50 -24.01 -36.80 -10.38
C GLN A 50 -23.62 -38.28 -10.41
N LYS A 51 -22.91 -38.77 -9.39
CA LYS A 51 -22.55 -40.20 -9.29
C LYS A 51 -23.80 -41.06 -9.16
N ASP A 52 -24.74 -40.65 -8.32
CA ASP A 52 -25.97 -41.39 -8.07
C ASP A 52 -26.87 -41.41 -9.33
N LEU A 53 -26.99 -40.28 -10.04
CA LEU A 53 -27.67 -40.20 -11.34
C LEU A 53 -27.00 -41.07 -12.41
N SER A 54 -25.66 -41.13 -12.44
CA SER A 54 -24.93 -41.97 -13.39
C SER A 54 -25.09 -43.47 -13.09
N GLN A 55 -25.31 -43.83 -11.83
CA GLN A 55 -25.68 -45.20 -11.45
C GLN A 55 -27.12 -45.52 -11.85
N LEU A 56 -28.04 -44.59 -11.60
CA LEU A 56 -29.45 -44.70 -11.96
C LEU A 56 -29.65 -44.78 -13.48
N GLU A 57 -28.89 -44.02 -14.26
CA GLU A 57 -28.84 -44.12 -15.73
C GLU A 57 -28.48 -45.53 -16.21
N LYS A 58 -27.50 -46.19 -15.56
CA LYS A 58 -27.12 -47.57 -15.90
C LYS A 58 -28.22 -48.58 -15.58
N PHE A 59 -28.98 -48.35 -14.51
CA PHE A 59 -30.11 -49.20 -14.17
C PHE A 59 -31.28 -49.00 -15.15
N LEU A 60 -31.57 -47.75 -15.54
CA LEU A 60 -32.63 -47.44 -16.50
C LEU A 60 -32.34 -47.96 -17.91
N ALA A 61 -31.07 -47.94 -18.34
CA ALA A 61 -30.65 -48.50 -19.62
C ALA A 61 -30.93 -50.01 -19.74
N PHE A 62 -31.14 -50.71 -18.62
CA PHE A 62 -31.50 -52.12 -18.59
C PHE A 62 -33.01 -52.36 -18.61
N GLU A 63 -33.82 -51.41 -18.11
CA GLU A 63 -35.29 -51.54 -17.95
C GLU A 63 -36.09 -50.83 -19.06
N THR A 64 -35.44 -50.09 -19.98
CA THR A 64 -36.06 -49.44 -21.17
C THR A 64 -37.26 -48.53 -20.87
N MET A 65 -37.15 -47.71 -19.82
CA MET A 65 -38.20 -46.74 -19.45
C MET A 65 -38.17 -45.48 -20.33
N GLU A 66 -39.32 -44.87 -20.60
CA GLU A 66 -39.39 -43.65 -21.43
C GLU A 66 -38.65 -42.47 -20.78
N THR A 67 -38.59 -42.45 -19.44
CA THR A 67 -37.87 -41.46 -18.64
C THR A 67 -36.34 -41.56 -18.71
N GLU A 68 -35.77 -42.61 -19.34
CA GLU A 68 -34.32 -42.77 -19.49
C GLU A 68 -33.67 -41.58 -20.20
N LYS A 69 -34.30 -41.07 -21.28
CA LYS A 69 -33.78 -39.91 -22.04
C LYS A 69 -33.75 -38.64 -21.20
N ASP A 70 -34.78 -38.42 -20.38
CA ASP A 70 -34.88 -37.26 -19.50
C ASP A 70 -33.77 -37.30 -18.42
N VAL A 71 -33.54 -38.46 -17.81
CA VAL A 71 -32.48 -38.65 -16.81
C VAL A 71 -31.08 -38.47 -17.41
N LYS A 72 -30.83 -39.00 -18.61
CA LYS A 72 -29.58 -38.81 -19.35
C LYS A 72 -29.30 -37.34 -19.64
N GLN A 73 -30.32 -36.64 -20.12
CA GLN A 73 -30.22 -35.20 -20.38
C GLN A 73 -29.87 -34.44 -19.10
N LYS A 74 -30.56 -34.72 -17.98
CA LYS A 74 -30.28 -34.05 -16.70
C LYS A 74 -28.91 -34.39 -16.13
N ASN A 75 -28.41 -35.62 -16.29
CA ASN A 75 -27.05 -35.97 -15.94
C ASN A 75 -26.03 -35.14 -16.74
N SER A 76 -26.25 -34.96 -18.05
CA SER A 76 -25.37 -34.14 -18.90
C SER A 76 -25.38 -32.64 -18.52
N GLU A 77 -26.55 -32.09 -18.19
CA GLU A 77 -26.71 -30.71 -17.70
C GLU A 77 -26.00 -30.51 -16.36
N LEU A 78 -26.10 -31.49 -15.45
CA LEU A 78 -25.42 -31.47 -14.16
C LEU A 78 -23.90 -31.53 -14.30
N VAL A 79 -23.38 -32.34 -15.23
CA VAL A 79 -21.94 -32.37 -15.58
C VAL A 79 -21.46 -31.01 -16.07
N GLY A 80 -22.24 -30.34 -16.92
CA GLY A 80 -21.96 -28.99 -17.39
C GLY A 80 -21.90 -27.98 -16.23
N LEU A 81 -22.88 -28.03 -15.33
CA LEU A 81 -22.96 -27.16 -14.16
C LEU A 81 -21.78 -27.38 -13.19
N VAL A 82 -21.42 -28.63 -12.90
CA VAL A 82 -20.27 -28.96 -12.03
C VAL A 82 -18.97 -28.39 -12.61
N LYS A 83 -18.75 -28.50 -13.93
CA LYS A 83 -17.57 -27.90 -14.59
C LYS A 83 -17.59 -26.38 -14.51
N LEU A 84 -18.75 -25.76 -14.69
CA LEU A 84 -18.92 -24.31 -14.65
C LEU A 84 -18.65 -23.77 -13.23
N LEU A 85 -19.24 -24.38 -12.20
CA LEU A 85 -18.99 -24.03 -10.79
C LEU A 85 -17.52 -24.23 -10.42
N GLN A 86 -16.91 -25.34 -10.83
CA GLN A 86 -15.48 -25.59 -10.58
C GLN A 86 -14.58 -24.53 -11.23
N LYS A 87 -14.83 -24.18 -12.50
CA LYS A 87 -14.06 -23.14 -13.21
C LYS A 87 -14.23 -21.76 -12.56
N ASN A 88 -15.44 -21.41 -12.13
CA ASN A 88 -15.68 -20.13 -11.45
C ASN A 88 -15.02 -20.07 -10.07
N MET A 89 -15.03 -21.16 -9.31
CA MET A 89 -14.26 -21.24 -8.06
C MET A 89 -12.75 -21.08 -8.30
N GLU A 90 -12.20 -21.76 -9.31
CA GLU A 90 -10.77 -21.63 -9.67
C GLU A 90 -10.39 -20.20 -10.09
N LEU A 91 -11.28 -19.48 -10.79
CA LEU A 91 -11.07 -18.08 -11.16
C LEU A 91 -11.05 -17.17 -9.92
N GLU A 92 -11.97 -17.36 -8.98
CA GLU A 92 -11.99 -16.57 -7.75
C GLU A 92 -10.78 -16.86 -6.85
N GLN A 93 -10.36 -18.13 -6.73
CA GLN A 93 -9.14 -18.52 -6.02
C GLN A 93 -7.87 -17.96 -6.68
N LYS A 94 -7.80 -17.90 -8.02
CA LYS A 94 -6.66 -17.32 -8.75
C LYS A 94 -6.56 -15.81 -8.58
N LYS A 95 -7.70 -15.09 -8.46
CA LYS A 95 -7.69 -13.67 -8.11
C LYS A 95 -7.06 -13.44 -6.73
N SER A 96 -7.27 -14.34 -5.77
CA SER A 96 -6.70 -14.27 -4.41
C SER A 96 -5.19 -14.52 -4.33
N THR A 97 -4.60 -15.18 -5.33
CA THR A 97 -3.18 -15.57 -5.35
C THR A 97 -2.29 -14.66 -6.19
N SER A 98 -2.88 -13.68 -6.90
CA SER A 98 -2.10 -12.62 -7.54
C SER A 98 -1.49 -11.72 -6.47
N LYS A 99 -0.21 -11.37 -6.60
CA LYS A 99 0.58 -10.53 -5.66
C LYS A 99 0.12 -9.06 -5.57
N LEU A 100 -1.18 -8.81 -5.73
CA LEU A 100 -1.84 -7.52 -5.47
C LEU A 100 -2.48 -7.46 -4.07
N ALA A 101 -2.35 -8.52 -3.27
CA ALA A 101 -2.87 -8.62 -1.90
C ALA A 101 -2.28 -7.63 -0.89
N ASP A 102 -1.25 -6.84 -1.24
CA ASP A 102 -0.74 -5.74 -0.40
C ASP A 102 -1.56 -4.43 -0.54
N PHE A 103 -2.60 -4.40 -1.38
CA PHE A 103 -3.47 -3.24 -1.58
C PHE A 103 -4.89 -3.38 -0.98
N ASP A 104 -5.16 -4.41 -0.17
CA ASP A 104 -6.47 -4.62 0.46
C ASP A 104 -6.65 -3.79 1.75
N PHE A 105 -6.57 -2.46 1.63
CA PHE A 105 -7.01 -1.51 2.67
C PHE A 105 -8.41 -0.94 2.40
N LEU A 106 -9.12 -1.46 1.41
CA LEU A 106 -10.52 -1.14 1.16
C LEU A 106 -11.37 -2.29 1.72
N PRO A 107 -12.27 -2.04 2.68
CA PRO A 107 -13.31 -3.02 2.98
C PRO A 107 -14.04 -3.29 1.67
N GLU A 108 -14.03 -4.53 1.18
CA GLU A 108 -14.96 -4.94 0.13
C GLU A 108 -16.36 -4.70 0.70
N ASP A 109 -16.96 -3.57 0.33
CA ASP A 109 -18.38 -3.32 0.58
C ASP A 109 -19.12 -4.57 0.13
N LYS A 110 -20.02 -5.08 0.98
CA LYS A 110 -20.96 -6.19 0.71
C LYS A 110 -21.89 -5.83 -0.45
N LYS A 111 -21.34 -5.64 -1.64
CA LYS A 111 -22.08 -5.40 -2.86
C LYS A 111 -22.60 -6.74 -3.33
N TYR A 112 -23.89 -6.76 -3.61
CA TYR A 112 -24.57 -7.85 -4.27
C TYR A 112 -23.77 -8.29 -5.51
N ASN A 113 -23.25 -9.51 -5.49
CA ASN A 113 -22.50 -10.04 -6.62
C ASN A 113 -23.46 -10.76 -7.58
N GLU A 114 -23.77 -10.09 -8.70
CA GLU A 114 -24.68 -10.62 -9.73
C GLU A 114 -24.21 -11.97 -10.28
N ASN A 115 -22.90 -12.22 -10.34
CA ASN A 115 -22.37 -13.50 -10.81
C ASN A 115 -22.68 -14.63 -9.80
N PHE A 116 -22.57 -14.36 -8.50
CA PHE A 116 -22.91 -15.35 -7.47
C PHE A 116 -24.41 -15.64 -7.45
N SER A 117 -25.24 -14.62 -7.67
CA SER A 117 -26.69 -14.79 -7.86
C SER A 117 -27.03 -15.67 -9.06
N ALA A 118 -26.43 -15.39 -10.22
CA ALA A 118 -26.66 -16.18 -11.44
C ALA A 118 -26.28 -17.65 -11.24
N LEU A 119 -25.16 -17.93 -10.57
CA LEU A 119 -24.71 -19.29 -10.26
C LEU A 119 -25.64 -20.00 -9.28
N GLN A 120 -26.11 -19.30 -8.24
CA GLN A 120 -27.04 -19.86 -7.28
C GLN A 120 -28.38 -20.19 -7.95
N HIS A 121 -28.91 -19.28 -8.78
CA HIS A 121 -30.14 -19.48 -9.52
C HIS A 121 -30.03 -20.65 -10.50
N GLN A 122 -28.94 -20.71 -11.26
CA GLN A 122 -28.70 -21.82 -12.19
C GLN A 122 -28.62 -23.16 -11.46
N THR A 123 -27.91 -23.20 -10.33
CA THR A 123 -27.79 -24.41 -9.50
C THR A 123 -29.15 -24.84 -8.94
N ALA A 124 -29.93 -23.91 -8.39
CA ALA A 124 -31.27 -24.20 -7.87
C ALA A 124 -32.23 -24.69 -8.97
N THR A 125 -32.16 -24.11 -10.17
CA THR A 125 -33.01 -24.49 -11.31
C THR A 125 -32.69 -25.90 -11.79
N THR A 126 -31.41 -26.24 -11.95
CA THR A 126 -31.00 -27.59 -12.37
C THR A 126 -31.39 -28.64 -11.33
N LEU A 127 -31.29 -28.35 -10.03
CA LEU A 127 -31.73 -29.25 -8.96
C LEU A 127 -33.24 -29.48 -8.97
N LEU A 128 -34.04 -28.42 -9.18
CA LEU A 128 -35.49 -28.54 -9.26
C LEU A 128 -35.91 -29.39 -10.47
N GLN A 129 -35.30 -29.17 -11.63
CA GLN A 129 -35.56 -29.96 -12.83
C GLN A 129 -35.13 -31.42 -12.66
N THR A 130 -34.05 -31.67 -11.93
CA THR A 130 -33.60 -33.03 -11.59
C THR A 130 -34.61 -33.72 -10.66
N ASN A 131 -35.13 -33.02 -9.65
CA ASN A 131 -36.19 -33.54 -8.78
C ASN A 131 -37.45 -33.90 -9.56
N TYR A 132 -37.88 -33.02 -10.48
CA TYR A 132 -39.03 -33.28 -11.33
C TYR A 132 -38.86 -34.54 -12.18
N ALA A 133 -37.66 -34.75 -12.75
CA ALA A 133 -37.37 -35.97 -13.51
C ALA A 133 -37.41 -37.23 -12.63
N MET A 134 -36.92 -37.16 -11.39
CA MET A 134 -37.01 -38.28 -10.44
C MET A 134 -38.45 -38.58 -10.01
N GLU A 135 -39.29 -37.55 -9.81
CA GLU A 135 -40.71 -37.72 -9.50
C GLU A 135 -41.46 -38.39 -10.66
N LYS A 136 -41.18 -37.97 -11.90
CA LYS A 136 -41.77 -38.59 -13.11
C LYS A 136 -41.42 -40.08 -13.20
N LEU A 137 -40.16 -40.43 -12.93
CA LEU A 137 -39.68 -41.82 -12.91
C LEU A 137 -40.33 -42.65 -11.79
N LEU A 138 -40.52 -42.08 -10.60
CA LEU A 138 -41.24 -42.74 -9.50
C LEU A 138 -42.74 -42.93 -9.78
N LEU A 139 -43.35 -42.07 -10.60
CA LEU A 139 -44.73 -42.23 -11.04
C LEU A 139 -44.86 -43.33 -12.10
N GLU A 140 -43.86 -43.44 -12.98
CA GLU A 140 -43.79 -44.51 -13.99
C GLU A 140 -43.60 -45.88 -13.33
N SER A 141 -42.68 -46.00 -12.37
CA SER A 141 -42.47 -47.27 -11.64
C SER A 141 -43.69 -47.77 -10.89
N LYS A 142 -44.56 -46.86 -10.41
CA LYS A 142 -45.81 -47.22 -9.71
C LYS A 142 -46.96 -47.60 -10.63
N LYS A 143 -46.91 -47.27 -11.92
CA LYS A 143 -47.96 -47.68 -12.88
C LYS A 143 -47.90 -49.17 -13.20
N ASP A 144 -46.72 -49.77 -13.12
CA ASP A 144 -46.52 -51.21 -13.40
C ASP A 144 -47.09 -52.11 -12.28
N ASP A 145 -47.31 -51.59 -11.08
CA ASP A 145 -47.87 -52.34 -9.93
C ASP A 145 -49.41 -52.53 -9.97
N PHE A 146 -50.13 -51.90 -10.94
CA PHE A 146 -51.59 -51.88 -10.99
C PHE A 146 -52.25 -52.79 -12.06
N ALA A 147 -51.50 -53.64 -12.75
CA ALA A 147 -52.08 -54.57 -13.72
C ALA A 147 -52.70 -55.81 -13.04
N PRO A 148 -54.03 -56.05 -13.09
CA PRO A 148 -54.62 -57.24 -12.49
C PRO A 148 -54.36 -58.46 -13.37
N THR A 149 -53.61 -59.41 -12.82
CA THR A 149 -53.45 -60.78 -13.31
C THR A 149 -54.80 -61.50 -13.32
N ASN A 150 -55.33 -61.82 -14.50
CA ASN A 150 -56.53 -62.64 -14.66
C ASN A 150 -56.16 -64.08 -15.05
N GLU A 151 -56.18 -64.98 -14.06
CA GLU A 151 -56.26 -66.42 -14.30
C GLU A 151 -57.72 -66.90 -14.20
N LYS A 152 -58.11 -67.71 -15.20
CA LYS A 152 -59.19 -68.71 -15.21
C LYS A 152 -60.65 -68.24 -15.26
N SER A 153 -61.16 -68.06 -16.47
CA SER A 153 -62.40 -68.78 -16.88
C SER A 153 -62.45 -68.94 -18.39
N THR A 154 -62.03 -70.11 -18.87
CA THR A 154 -62.06 -70.49 -20.29
C THR A 154 -63.46 -70.45 -20.92
N SER A 155 -64.53 -70.36 -20.12
CA SER A 155 -65.89 -70.13 -20.59
C SER A 155 -66.27 -68.65 -20.75
N LYS A 156 -65.75 -67.71 -19.93
CA LYS A 156 -65.91 -66.27 -20.21
C LYS A 156 -64.95 -65.79 -21.28
N SER A 157 -63.73 -66.35 -21.35
CA SER A 157 -62.76 -66.06 -22.41
C SER A 157 -63.34 -66.34 -23.79
N LEU A 158 -64.10 -67.43 -24.00
CA LEU A 158 -64.74 -67.69 -25.29
C LEU A 158 -65.88 -66.72 -25.62
N ILE A 159 -66.67 -66.30 -24.61
CA ILE A 159 -67.76 -65.33 -24.80
C ILE A 159 -67.21 -63.92 -25.02
N GLU A 160 -66.16 -63.53 -24.29
CA GLU A 160 -65.42 -62.30 -24.54
C GLU A 160 -64.70 -62.36 -25.88
N LEU A 161 -64.12 -63.49 -26.28
CA LEU A 161 -63.50 -63.63 -27.61
C LEU A 161 -64.55 -63.49 -28.72
N LEU A 162 -65.75 -64.04 -28.53
CA LEU A 162 -66.85 -63.88 -29.48
C LEU A 162 -67.36 -62.44 -29.51
N LYS A 163 -67.45 -61.77 -28.35
CA LYS A 163 -67.78 -60.34 -28.28
C LYS A 163 -66.71 -59.48 -28.92
N THR A 164 -65.42 -59.71 -28.65
CA THR A 164 -64.33 -58.97 -29.25
C THR A 164 -64.25 -59.23 -30.75
N ARG A 165 -64.53 -60.45 -31.22
CA ARG A 165 -64.64 -60.73 -32.67
C ARG A 165 -65.84 -60.03 -33.31
N GLU A 166 -66.99 -59.97 -32.64
CA GLU A 166 -68.15 -59.23 -33.14
C GLU A 166 -67.88 -57.71 -33.14
N ASP A 167 -67.26 -57.19 -32.10
CA ASP A 167 -66.83 -55.79 -31.99
C ASP A 167 -65.74 -55.47 -33.02
N GLU A 168 -64.82 -56.39 -33.30
CA GLU A 168 -63.83 -56.28 -34.38
C GLU A 168 -64.50 -56.28 -35.75
N ILE A 169 -65.54 -57.10 -35.98
CA ILE A 169 -66.29 -57.12 -37.24
C ILE A 169 -67.09 -55.81 -37.40
N GLN A 170 -67.70 -55.30 -36.34
CA GLN A 170 -68.39 -54.01 -36.32
C GLN A 170 -67.40 -52.86 -36.58
N ALA A 171 -66.23 -52.88 -35.93
CA ALA A 171 -65.15 -51.93 -36.13
C ALA A 171 -64.58 -52.04 -37.56
N LEU A 172 -64.41 -53.23 -38.11
CA LEU A 172 -63.97 -53.45 -39.49
C LEU A 172 -65.00 -52.95 -40.50
N LYS A 173 -66.31 -53.14 -40.25
CA LYS A 173 -67.36 -52.57 -41.09
C LYS A 173 -67.37 -51.04 -41.02
N LYS A 174 -67.19 -50.48 -39.83
CA LYS A 174 -67.09 -49.03 -39.63
C LYS A 174 -65.84 -48.49 -40.33
N ASN A 175 -64.68 -49.12 -40.14
CA ASN A 175 -63.42 -48.77 -40.78
C ASN A 175 -63.47 -48.96 -42.29
N TYR A 176 -64.14 -49.98 -42.80
CA TYR A 176 -64.36 -50.15 -44.24
C TYR A 176 -65.29 -49.06 -44.77
N SER A 177 -66.34 -48.69 -44.04
CA SER A 177 -67.22 -47.58 -44.43
C SER A 177 -66.52 -46.21 -44.37
N GLN A 178 -65.59 -46.06 -43.42
CA GLN A 178 -64.75 -44.88 -43.24
C GLN A 178 -63.71 -44.82 -44.36
N ALA A 179 -62.92 -45.88 -44.55
CA ALA A 179 -61.94 -46.01 -45.65
C ALA A 179 -62.59 -45.92 -47.03
N ARG A 180 -63.83 -46.42 -47.20
CA ARG A 180 -64.61 -46.22 -48.42
C ARG A 180 -65.03 -44.77 -48.58
N ARG A 181 -65.43 -44.09 -47.50
CA ARG A 181 -65.70 -42.63 -47.52
C ARG A 181 -64.44 -41.84 -47.82
N ASP A 182 -63.33 -42.15 -47.17
CA ASP A 182 -62.03 -41.49 -47.33
C ASP A 182 -61.46 -41.75 -48.73
N SER A 183 -61.66 -42.94 -49.28
CA SER A 183 -61.28 -43.29 -50.66
C SER A 183 -62.18 -42.63 -51.71
N LEU A 184 -63.50 -42.54 -51.48
CA LEU A 184 -64.40 -41.77 -52.35
C LEU A 184 -64.17 -40.25 -52.24
N MET A 185 -63.73 -39.77 -51.08
CA MET A 185 -63.31 -38.40 -50.81
C MET A 185 -61.84 -38.16 -51.13
N GLY A 186 -61.16 -39.12 -51.79
CA GLY A 186 -59.75 -39.04 -52.20
C GLY A 186 -59.42 -37.93 -53.19
N SER A 187 -60.37 -37.03 -53.49
CA SER A 187 -60.19 -35.78 -54.23
C SER A 187 -60.33 -34.51 -53.36
N ALA A 188 -60.63 -34.62 -52.07
CA ALA A 188 -60.86 -33.48 -51.18
C ALA A 188 -59.67 -33.16 -50.24
N ALA A 189 -58.65 -34.02 -50.18
CA ALA A 189 -57.49 -33.88 -49.27
C ALA A 189 -56.16 -33.58 -49.99
N ILE A 190 -56.21 -33.32 -51.30
CA ILE A 190 -55.05 -32.83 -52.07
C ILE A 190 -55.26 -31.32 -52.16
N GLU A 191 -54.48 -30.54 -51.41
CA GLU A 191 -54.41 -29.09 -51.59
C GLU A 191 -54.30 -28.80 -53.09
N GLY A 192 -55.20 -27.94 -53.60
CA GLY A 192 -55.19 -27.62 -55.01
C GLY A 192 -53.84 -26.98 -55.38
N VAL A 193 -53.40 -27.13 -56.63
CA VAL A 193 -52.16 -26.47 -57.11
C VAL A 193 -52.17 -24.96 -56.80
N ALA A 194 -53.36 -24.34 -56.79
CA ALA A 194 -53.56 -22.95 -56.41
C ALA A 194 -53.30 -22.65 -54.91
N ASP A 195 -53.65 -23.57 -54.01
CA ASP A 195 -53.38 -23.42 -52.57
C ASP A 195 -51.88 -23.55 -52.28
N ILE A 196 -51.23 -24.51 -52.95
CA ILE A 196 -49.78 -24.68 -52.88
C ILE A 196 -49.05 -23.45 -53.43
N GLU A 197 -49.49 -22.89 -54.57
CA GLU A 197 -48.92 -21.65 -55.12
C GLU A 197 -49.10 -20.46 -54.18
N ALA A 198 -50.27 -20.31 -53.55
CA ALA A 198 -50.53 -19.24 -52.60
C ALA A 198 -49.61 -19.34 -51.36
N ASP A 199 -49.42 -20.54 -50.82
CA ASP A 199 -48.50 -20.80 -49.71
C ASP A 199 -47.03 -20.57 -50.10
N LEU A 200 -46.63 -20.97 -51.31
CA LEU A 200 -45.31 -20.70 -51.87
C LEU A 200 -45.06 -19.20 -52.03
N GLN A 201 -46.07 -18.45 -52.46
CA GLN A 201 -45.96 -17.01 -52.62
C GLN A 201 -45.91 -16.29 -51.26
N GLN A 202 -46.69 -16.75 -50.28
CA GLN A 202 -46.67 -16.22 -48.92
C GLN A 202 -45.33 -16.50 -48.22
N THR A 203 -44.79 -17.70 -48.39
CA THR A 203 -43.47 -18.06 -47.85
C THR A 203 -42.36 -17.26 -48.51
N ASN A 204 -42.40 -17.09 -49.84
CA ASN A 204 -41.46 -16.22 -50.57
C ASN A 204 -41.51 -14.77 -50.09
N GLN A 205 -42.71 -14.22 -49.83
CA GLN A 205 -42.84 -12.87 -49.25
C GLN A 205 -42.23 -12.79 -47.85
N LYS A 206 -42.48 -13.77 -46.98
CA LYS A 206 -41.87 -13.83 -45.64
C LYS A 206 -40.34 -13.91 -45.74
N ILE A 207 -39.81 -14.73 -46.65
CA ILE A 207 -38.37 -14.84 -46.90
C ILE A 207 -37.79 -13.50 -47.36
N ALA A 208 -38.45 -12.81 -48.30
CA ALA A 208 -37.99 -11.50 -48.78
C ALA A 208 -37.95 -10.44 -47.67
N VAL A 209 -38.98 -10.40 -46.80
CA VAL A 209 -39.02 -9.49 -45.64
C VAL A 209 -37.90 -9.82 -44.65
N HIS A 210 -37.67 -11.10 -44.37
CA HIS A 210 -36.58 -11.52 -43.48
C HIS A 210 -35.20 -11.22 -44.06
N GLN A 211 -35.01 -11.45 -45.36
CA GLN A 211 -33.77 -11.12 -46.05
C GLN A 211 -33.49 -9.62 -45.98
N HIS A 212 -34.47 -8.77 -46.28
CA HIS A 212 -34.31 -7.33 -46.22
C HIS A 212 -33.94 -6.86 -44.80
N ARG A 213 -34.62 -7.38 -43.77
CA ARG A 213 -34.31 -7.06 -42.37
C ARG A 213 -32.90 -7.52 -41.97
N LEU A 214 -32.45 -8.68 -42.48
CA LEU A 214 -31.10 -9.18 -42.26
C LEU A 214 -30.06 -8.27 -42.93
N GLU A 215 -30.30 -7.83 -44.17
CA GLU A 215 -29.41 -6.91 -44.90
C GLU A 215 -29.30 -5.55 -44.18
N GLU A 216 -30.41 -5.00 -43.69
CA GLU A 216 -30.41 -3.76 -42.89
C GLU A 216 -29.64 -3.92 -41.57
N SER A 217 -29.87 -5.04 -40.86
CA SER A 217 -29.16 -5.37 -39.63
C SER A 217 -27.66 -5.52 -39.87
N LEU A 218 -27.28 -6.21 -40.96
CA LEU A 218 -25.88 -6.42 -41.33
C LEU A 218 -25.21 -5.09 -41.68
N LYS A 219 -25.89 -4.20 -42.41
CA LYS A 219 -25.41 -2.84 -42.71
C LYS A 219 -25.26 -2.01 -41.43
N TYR A 220 -26.23 -2.05 -40.52
CA TYR A 220 -26.18 -1.37 -39.24
C TYR A 220 -24.99 -1.85 -38.38
N HIS A 221 -24.84 -3.17 -38.23
CA HIS A 221 -23.73 -3.75 -37.50
C HIS A 221 -22.38 -3.44 -38.16
N GLY A 222 -22.29 -3.47 -39.50
CA GLY A 222 -21.09 -3.09 -40.25
C GLY A 222 -20.66 -1.64 -40.00
N GLN A 223 -21.61 -0.71 -39.99
CA GLN A 223 -21.33 0.70 -39.63
C GLN A 223 -20.88 0.83 -38.17
N ASN A 224 -21.46 0.05 -37.27
CA ASN A 224 -21.10 0.10 -35.85
C ASN A 224 -19.70 -0.48 -35.61
N THR A 225 -19.33 -1.55 -36.31
CA THR A 225 -17.97 -2.10 -36.26
C THR A 225 -16.94 -1.11 -36.79
N GLU A 226 -17.24 -0.39 -37.87
CA GLU A 226 -16.35 0.63 -38.43
C GLU A 226 -16.12 1.78 -37.43
N LYS A 227 -17.19 2.27 -36.79
CA LYS A 227 -17.07 3.27 -35.71
C LYS A 227 -16.22 2.78 -34.54
N MET A 228 -16.36 1.51 -34.16
CA MET A 228 -15.55 0.90 -33.11
C MET A 228 -14.08 0.81 -33.51
N PHE A 229 -13.76 0.46 -34.75
CA PHE A 229 -12.38 0.46 -35.25
C PHE A 229 -11.77 1.87 -35.26
N GLN A 230 -12.54 2.89 -35.65
CA GLN A 230 -12.09 4.28 -35.62
C GLN A 230 -11.82 4.75 -34.19
N SER A 231 -12.71 4.46 -33.24
CA SER A 231 -12.51 4.77 -31.82
C SER A 231 -11.29 4.04 -31.24
N ALA A 232 -11.11 2.75 -31.55
CA ALA A 232 -9.93 1.99 -31.15
C ALA A 232 -8.63 2.58 -31.73
N GLY A 233 -8.67 3.07 -32.98
CA GLY A 233 -7.56 3.78 -33.62
C GLY A 233 -7.22 5.09 -32.91
N GLN A 234 -8.23 5.89 -32.54
CA GLN A 234 -8.05 7.13 -31.77
C GLN A 234 -7.42 6.86 -30.40
N LEU A 235 -7.97 5.90 -29.65
CA LEU A 235 -7.44 5.52 -28.34
C LEU A 235 -5.99 5.02 -28.43
N ARG A 236 -5.65 4.28 -29.49
CA ARG A 236 -4.27 3.84 -29.72
C ARG A 236 -3.32 5.02 -29.97
N ASN A 237 -3.76 6.01 -30.75
CA ASN A 237 -2.96 7.22 -31.00
C ASN A 237 -2.78 8.05 -29.72
N GLU A 238 -3.84 8.22 -28.92
CA GLU A 238 -3.77 8.89 -27.62
C GLU A 238 -2.83 8.16 -26.65
N THR A 239 -2.90 6.83 -26.62
CA THR A 239 -2.00 6.01 -25.79
C THR A 239 -0.55 6.21 -26.21
N SER A 240 -0.26 6.26 -27.52
CA SER A 240 1.08 6.52 -28.03
C SER A 240 1.58 7.93 -27.69
N ALA A 241 0.72 8.95 -27.80
CA ALA A 241 1.04 10.32 -27.42
C ALA A 241 1.34 10.44 -25.92
N LEU A 242 0.54 9.79 -25.06
CA LEU A 242 0.77 9.73 -23.62
C LEU A 242 2.09 9.04 -23.28
N GLN A 243 2.44 7.96 -23.97
CA GLN A 243 3.73 7.28 -23.79
C GLN A 243 4.91 8.20 -24.16
N GLN A 244 4.80 8.98 -25.23
CA GLN A 244 5.82 9.96 -25.60
C GLN A 244 5.96 11.08 -24.56
N LEU A 245 4.83 11.59 -24.05
CA LEU A 245 4.83 12.60 -22.99
C LEU A 245 5.45 12.06 -21.69
N LEU A 246 5.15 10.81 -21.32
CA LEU A 246 5.74 10.14 -20.17
C LEU A 246 7.26 10.01 -20.34
N TRP A 247 7.72 9.60 -21.51
CA TRP A 247 9.15 9.49 -21.81
C TRP A 247 9.86 10.85 -21.73
N ASN A 248 9.27 11.90 -22.32
CA ASN A 248 9.79 13.26 -22.22
C ASN A 248 9.85 13.76 -20.77
N HIS A 249 8.83 13.44 -19.97
CA HIS A 249 8.82 13.76 -18.54
C HIS A 249 9.93 13.03 -17.79
N PHE A 250 10.16 11.75 -18.09
CA PHE A 250 11.23 10.97 -17.49
C PHE A 250 12.61 11.56 -17.81
N GLN A 251 12.85 11.94 -19.07
CA GLN A 251 14.10 12.61 -19.48
C GLN A 251 14.30 13.93 -18.72
N LYS A 252 13.29 14.80 -18.66
CA LYS A 252 13.36 16.06 -17.91
C LYS A 252 13.58 15.85 -16.41
N SER A 253 12.95 14.83 -15.83
CA SER A 253 13.14 14.47 -14.42
C SER A 253 14.60 14.04 -14.18
N GLN A 254 15.17 13.23 -15.07
CA GLN A 254 16.56 12.81 -14.99
C GLN A 254 17.52 14.00 -15.13
N GLU A 255 17.27 14.91 -16.08
CA GLU A 255 18.02 16.17 -16.24
C GLU A 255 17.98 17.00 -14.95
N LEU A 256 16.79 17.20 -14.37
CA LEU A 256 16.61 17.93 -13.12
C LEU A 256 17.41 17.29 -11.96
N VAL A 257 17.37 15.96 -11.83
CA VAL A 257 18.19 15.24 -10.83
C VAL A 257 19.68 15.49 -11.06
N THR A 258 20.16 15.54 -12.30
CA THR A 258 21.57 15.84 -12.56
C THR A 258 21.94 17.30 -12.24
N GLN A 259 21.04 18.25 -12.50
CA GLN A 259 21.25 19.66 -12.14
C GLN A 259 21.30 19.85 -10.63
N LEU A 260 20.35 19.25 -9.89
CA LEU A 260 20.34 19.29 -8.43
C LEU A 260 21.59 18.66 -7.81
N LYS A 261 22.13 17.59 -8.41
CA LYS A 261 23.41 17.02 -7.98
C LYS A 261 24.57 18.00 -8.17
N LYS A 262 24.62 18.69 -9.33
CA LYS A 262 25.63 19.73 -9.59
C LYS A 262 25.52 20.89 -8.62
N GLU A 263 24.31 21.38 -8.35
CA GLU A 263 24.07 22.46 -7.38
C GLU A 263 24.47 22.05 -5.96
N ARG A 264 24.14 20.82 -5.55
CA ARG A 264 24.57 20.26 -4.25
C ARG A 264 26.10 20.20 -4.16
N ASP A 265 26.77 19.72 -5.20
CA ASP A 265 28.23 19.57 -5.20
C ASP A 265 28.92 20.95 -5.23
N PHE A 266 28.34 21.92 -5.94
CA PHE A 266 28.78 23.32 -5.90
C PHE A 266 28.61 23.94 -4.51
N ALA A 267 27.46 23.76 -3.86
CA ALA A 267 27.21 24.25 -2.51
C ALA A 267 28.18 23.64 -1.47
N ARG A 268 28.51 22.35 -1.63
CA ARG A 268 29.54 21.69 -0.80
C ARG A 268 30.92 22.29 -1.02
N GLN A 269 31.31 22.53 -2.28
CA GLN A 269 32.59 23.16 -2.59
C GLN A 269 32.67 24.56 -1.99
N LEU A 270 31.61 25.37 -2.15
CA LEU A 270 31.54 26.71 -1.57
C LEU A 270 31.66 26.66 -0.04
N ALA A 271 30.99 25.72 0.63
CA ALA A 271 31.11 25.55 2.07
C ALA A 271 32.57 25.22 2.47
N LEU A 272 33.22 24.29 1.77
CA LEU A 272 34.63 23.97 2.02
C LEU A 272 35.55 25.16 1.78
N ASP A 273 35.34 25.94 0.71
CA ASP A 273 36.13 27.13 0.41
C ASP A 273 35.97 28.18 1.53
N THR A 274 34.74 28.40 2.03
CA THR A 274 34.50 29.30 3.16
C THR A 274 35.13 28.79 4.47
N GLU A 275 35.12 27.48 4.71
CA GLU A 275 35.82 26.88 5.86
C GLU A 275 37.34 27.07 5.74
N MET A 276 37.91 26.91 4.55
CA MET A 276 39.33 27.14 4.30
C MET A 276 39.71 28.62 4.49
N GLU A 277 38.93 29.56 3.94
CA GLU A 277 39.16 30.99 4.12
C GLU A 277 39.05 31.41 5.58
N THR A 278 38.05 30.93 6.30
CA THR A 278 37.87 31.24 7.74
C THR A 278 38.98 30.66 8.59
N LEU A 279 39.46 29.44 8.29
CA LEU A 279 40.66 28.88 8.92
C LEU A 279 41.91 29.68 8.60
N GLY A 280 42.07 30.13 7.35
CA GLY A 280 43.16 30.99 6.92
C GLY A 280 43.19 32.31 7.69
N LEU A 281 42.04 33.01 7.77
CA LEU A 281 41.90 34.24 8.55
C LEU A 281 42.17 34.02 10.04
N ARG A 282 41.68 32.92 10.61
CA ARG A 282 41.95 32.56 12.00
C ARG A 282 43.44 32.36 12.26
N SER A 283 44.14 31.71 11.33
CA SER A 283 45.59 31.51 11.40
C SER A 283 46.34 32.83 11.32
N GLN A 284 45.95 33.71 10.38
CA GLN A 284 46.52 35.06 10.25
C GLN A 284 46.33 35.88 11.53
N TYR A 285 45.11 35.96 12.06
CA TYR A 285 44.85 36.68 13.31
C TYR A 285 45.61 36.10 14.50
N SER A 286 45.72 34.77 14.58
CA SER A 286 46.50 34.14 15.65
C SER A 286 47.99 34.50 15.53
N HIS A 287 48.53 34.57 14.31
CA HIS A 287 49.92 34.94 14.07
C HIS A 287 50.17 36.43 14.37
N GLU A 288 49.26 37.31 13.95
CA GLU A 288 49.32 38.74 14.27
C GLU A 288 49.24 38.99 15.77
N LEU A 289 48.34 38.30 16.46
CA LEU A 289 48.17 38.40 17.92
C LEU A 289 49.43 37.93 18.66
N LEU A 290 50.04 36.83 18.20
CA LEU A 290 51.33 36.37 18.73
C LEU A 290 52.42 37.43 18.49
N GLY A 291 52.52 37.97 17.28
CA GLY A 291 53.48 39.03 16.96
C GLY A 291 53.27 40.31 17.80
N LEU A 292 52.02 40.66 18.11
CA LEU A 292 51.72 41.76 19.03
C LEU A 292 52.13 41.43 20.47
N GLN A 293 51.90 40.21 20.94
CA GLN A 293 52.36 39.77 22.27
C GLN A 293 53.89 39.80 22.37
N GLU A 294 54.60 39.35 21.34
CA GLU A 294 56.05 39.43 21.26
C GLU A 294 56.54 40.88 21.27
N LYS A 295 55.91 41.79 20.51
CA LYS A 295 56.22 43.23 20.54
C LYS A 295 55.98 43.84 21.91
N ILE A 296 54.87 43.51 22.58
CA ILE A 296 54.57 43.98 23.95
C ILE A 296 55.63 43.46 24.93
N ALA A 297 55.98 42.18 24.85
CA ALA A 297 57.02 41.59 25.69
C ALA A 297 58.38 42.25 25.45
N HIS A 298 58.73 42.52 24.19
CA HIS A 298 59.97 43.19 23.83
C HIS A 298 60.01 44.63 24.36
N ALA A 299 58.96 45.41 24.16
CA ALA A 299 58.85 46.78 24.69
C ALA A 299 58.91 46.80 26.22
N ARG A 300 58.22 45.87 26.90
CA ARG A 300 58.31 45.72 28.36
C ARG A 300 59.73 45.43 28.82
N ASN A 301 60.43 44.52 28.15
CA ASN A 301 61.82 44.19 28.46
C ASN A 301 62.77 45.37 28.21
N GLN A 302 62.55 46.13 27.13
CA GLN A 302 63.32 47.34 26.86
C GLN A 302 63.11 48.41 27.92
N HIS A 303 61.85 48.73 28.26
CA HIS A 303 61.55 49.67 29.34
C HIS A 303 62.11 49.20 30.67
N LYS A 304 62.03 47.91 30.99
CA LYS A 304 62.63 47.35 32.20
C LYS A 304 64.13 47.61 32.25
N ARG A 305 64.86 47.37 31.16
CA ARG A 305 66.30 47.68 31.05
C ARG A 305 66.59 49.18 31.20
N GLU A 306 65.80 50.03 30.55
CA GLU A 306 65.94 51.49 30.67
C GLU A 306 65.72 51.97 32.12
N PHE A 307 64.72 51.41 32.81
CA PHE A 307 64.46 51.68 34.22
C PHE A 307 65.59 51.16 35.12
N GLU A 308 66.09 49.95 34.89
CA GLU A 308 67.22 49.37 35.63
C GLU A 308 68.47 50.26 35.50
N VAL A 309 68.82 50.69 34.28
CA VAL A 309 69.95 51.61 34.05
C VAL A 309 69.74 52.96 34.73
N ARG A 310 68.51 53.49 34.71
CA ARG A 310 68.19 54.76 35.38
C ARG A 310 68.24 54.64 36.90
N LEU A 311 67.76 53.53 37.46
CA LEU A 311 67.86 53.23 38.89
C LEU A 311 69.32 53.14 39.31
N GLU A 312 70.15 52.41 38.58
CA GLU A 312 71.58 52.28 38.90
C GLU A 312 72.29 53.65 38.88
N LYS A 313 71.94 54.53 37.93
CA LYS A 313 72.46 55.91 37.91
C LYS A 313 72.00 56.72 39.13
N LEU A 314 70.70 56.65 39.47
CA LEU A 314 70.15 57.36 40.62
C LEU A 314 70.71 56.84 41.95
N GLU A 315 70.95 55.52 42.06
CA GLU A 315 71.62 54.90 43.21
C GLU A 315 73.05 55.42 43.34
N LYS A 316 73.82 55.46 42.25
CA LYS A 316 75.18 56.07 42.27
C LYS A 316 75.17 57.55 42.65
N GLU A 317 74.21 58.33 42.13
CA GLU A 317 74.05 59.74 42.51
C GLU A 317 73.66 59.90 43.99
N LEU A 318 72.78 59.03 44.49
CA LEU A 318 72.36 59.01 45.89
C LEU A 318 73.52 58.66 46.82
N ASP A 319 74.33 57.67 46.45
CA ASP A 319 75.54 57.29 47.17
C ASP A 319 76.53 58.44 47.21
N HIS A 320 76.78 59.09 46.07
CA HIS A 320 77.67 60.25 46.01
C HIS A 320 77.17 61.40 46.88
N LYS A 321 75.87 61.73 46.82
CA LYS A 321 75.26 62.75 47.69
C LYS A 321 75.32 62.34 49.16
N SER A 322 75.12 61.07 49.49
CA SER A 322 75.21 60.56 50.86
C SER A 322 76.64 60.67 51.40
N GLN A 323 77.65 60.37 50.60
CA GLN A 323 79.06 60.58 50.92
C GLN A 323 79.37 62.07 51.14
N MET A 324 78.87 62.96 50.27
CA MET A 324 79.02 64.41 50.47
C MET A 324 78.37 64.88 51.78
N VAL A 325 77.16 64.42 52.09
CA VAL A 325 76.47 64.75 53.35
C VAL A 325 77.27 64.24 54.55
N ALA A 326 77.84 63.03 54.48
CA ALA A 326 78.71 62.51 55.52
C ALA A 326 79.96 63.39 55.70
N HIS A 327 80.62 63.78 54.61
CA HIS A 327 81.76 64.69 54.64
C HIS A 327 81.40 66.07 55.20
N PHE A 328 80.24 66.65 54.83
CA PHE A 328 79.76 67.90 55.40
C PHE A 328 79.43 67.78 56.89
N ARG A 329 78.85 66.67 57.33
CA ARG A 329 78.61 66.38 58.76
C ARG A 329 79.93 66.29 59.54
N GLU A 330 80.93 65.62 58.99
CA GLU A 330 82.26 65.53 59.59
C GLU A 330 82.95 66.89 59.66
N THR A 331 82.91 67.65 58.56
CA THR A 331 83.46 69.01 58.50
C THR A 331 82.77 69.93 59.50
N ALA A 332 81.44 69.89 59.59
CA ALA A 332 80.67 70.67 60.56
C ALA A 332 80.97 70.25 62.00
N SER A 333 81.13 68.94 62.27
CA SER A 333 81.55 68.43 63.57
C SER A 333 82.96 68.92 63.95
N ASN A 334 83.91 68.87 63.03
CA ASN A 334 85.26 69.39 63.24
C ASN A 334 85.25 70.90 63.47
N GLN A 335 84.48 71.66 62.68
CA GLN A 335 84.29 73.09 62.90
C GLN A 335 83.67 73.36 64.27
N SER A 336 82.62 72.63 64.67
CA SER A 336 82.01 72.74 66.00
C SER A 336 83.02 72.47 67.12
N LYS A 337 83.89 71.46 66.97
CA LYS A 337 84.98 71.19 67.92
C LYS A 337 85.99 72.33 67.97
N THR A 338 86.37 72.90 66.83
CA THR A 338 87.29 74.04 66.79
C THR A 338 86.67 75.30 67.40
N ILE A 339 85.39 75.57 67.14
CA ILE A 339 84.64 76.66 67.77
C ILE A 339 84.62 76.45 69.28
N HIS A 340 84.30 75.25 69.75
CA HIS A 340 84.30 74.94 71.18
C HIS A 340 85.68 75.14 71.82
N ALA A 341 86.75 74.65 71.19
CA ALA A 341 88.12 74.84 71.68
C ALA A 341 88.53 76.32 71.68
N LEU A 342 88.10 77.10 70.69
CA LEU A 342 88.33 78.54 70.65
C LEU A 342 87.50 79.26 71.72
N GLU A 343 86.25 78.86 71.98
CA GLU A 343 85.43 79.37 73.07
C GLU A 343 86.08 79.09 74.43
N GLU A 344 86.61 77.89 74.65
CA GLU A 344 87.37 77.55 75.87
C GLU A 344 88.64 78.39 76.01
N LYS A 345 89.42 78.55 74.94
CA LYS A 345 90.58 79.45 74.93
C LYS A 345 90.16 80.89 75.22
N ASN A 346 89.06 81.36 74.66
CA ASN A 346 88.56 82.72 74.88
C ASN A 346 88.06 82.90 76.31
N LYS A 347 87.39 81.89 76.91
CA LYS A 347 87.07 81.84 78.35
C LYS A 347 88.34 81.90 79.20
N HIS A 348 89.37 81.15 78.83
CA HIS A 348 90.66 81.17 79.52
C HIS A 348 91.35 82.55 79.41
N TYR A 349 91.36 83.15 78.22
CA TYR A 349 91.87 84.51 78.02
C TYR A 349 91.08 85.55 78.79
N ARG A 350 89.75 85.44 78.88
CA ARG A 350 88.92 86.31 79.73
C ARG A 350 89.30 86.16 81.20
N LEU A 351 89.48 84.94 81.70
CA LEU A 351 89.95 84.68 83.07
C LEU A 351 91.37 85.22 83.33
N LEU A 352 92.28 85.09 82.37
CA LEU A 352 93.61 85.70 82.42
C LEU A 352 93.55 87.22 82.40
N PHE A 353 92.63 87.81 81.63
CA PHE A 353 92.42 89.25 81.58
C PHE A 353 91.85 89.74 82.92
N ASP A 354 90.85 89.06 83.48
CA ASP A 354 90.27 89.37 84.79
C ASP A 354 91.29 89.22 85.92
N THR A 355 92.14 88.19 85.89
CA THR A 355 93.23 88.03 86.87
C THR A 355 94.30 89.09 86.70
N ARG A 356 94.66 89.47 85.46
CA ARG A 356 95.56 90.60 85.20
C ARG A 356 94.95 91.91 85.70
N GLU A 357 93.65 92.12 85.52
CA GLU A 357 92.94 93.30 86.01
C GLU A 357 92.89 93.33 87.55
N LYS A 358 92.68 92.18 88.20
CA LYS A 358 92.83 92.01 89.67
C LYS A 358 94.26 92.29 90.13
N HIS A 359 95.27 91.79 89.41
CA HIS A 359 96.69 92.09 89.71
C HIS A 359 97.02 93.57 89.52
N GLU A 360 96.50 94.25 88.50
CA GLU A 360 96.58 95.70 88.30
C GLU A 360 95.96 96.46 89.47
N LYS A 361 94.76 96.05 89.92
CA LYS A 361 94.08 96.61 91.11
C LYS A 361 94.94 96.42 92.38
N ILE A 362 95.51 95.24 92.59
CA ILE A 362 96.42 94.95 93.71
C ILE A 362 97.74 95.73 93.61
N LYS A 363 98.31 95.90 92.41
CA LYS A 363 99.55 96.66 92.18
C LYS A 363 99.34 98.16 92.38
N LYS A 364 98.17 98.69 92.01
CA LYS A 364 97.73 100.05 92.39
C LYS A 364 97.60 100.17 93.92
N HIS A 365 97.08 99.15 94.60
CA HIS A 365 96.99 99.12 96.07
C HIS A 365 98.36 99.01 96.78
N LEU A 366 99.33 98.30 96.20
CA LEU A 366 100.70 98.22 96.72
C LEU A 366 101.49 99.52 96.46
N LYS A 367 101.24 100.21 95.35
CA LYS A 367 101.79 101.56 95.10
C LYS A 367 101.20 102.63 96.02
N SER A 368 99.94 102.48 96.47
CA SER A 368 99.38 103.37 97.50
C SER A 368 99.91 103.08 98.90
N LYS A 369 100.40 101.86 99.18
CA LYS A 369 100.96 101.48 100.49
C LYS A 369 102.44 101.84 100.68
N LYS A 370 103.19 102.08 99.59
CA LYS A 370 104.58 102.61 99.61
C LYS A 370 104.70 104.15 99.70
N ARG A 371 103.59 104.86 99.92
CA ARG A 371 103.54 106.32 100.14
C ARG A 371 103.10 106.69 101.58
N LEU A 372 103.11 105.72 102.50
CA LEU A 372 102.80 105.87 103.92
C LEU A 372 103.84 105.11 104.79
N GLU A 373 105.10 105.17 104.35
CA GLU A 373 106.24 105.42 105.25
C GLU A 373 106.45 106.94 105.22
#